data_AF-A0A6P4YK90-F1
#
_entry.id   AF-A0A6P4YK90-F1
#
_cell.length_a   1.000
_cell.length_b   1.000
_cell.length_c   1.000
_cell.angle_alpha   90.00
_cell.angle_beta   90.00
_cell.angle_gamma   90.00
#
_symmetry.space_group_name_H-M   'P 1'
#
loop_
_entity.id
_entity.type
_entity.pdbx_description
1 polymer ?
#
loop_
_entity_poly.entity_id
_entity_poly.type
_entity_poly.pdbx_seq_one_letter_code
_entity_poly.pdbx_strand_id
1 'polypeptide(L)'
;MAVISIQKVVTLVNRIEGLVTEPLHSNLISTLERFLEGVRKVQARRREEVVNATNRQRQGGPRHQDDRDVLALAVSIHELTLHTRRARTALWCALQMARATQPDPPPISQPEPSTPADSQSEQSVPGGSAPTGVSESRP
;
A
#
# COMPACT_ATOMS: atom_id res chain seq x y z
N MET A 1 -15.57 -14.15 15.26
CA MET A 1 -15.08 -14.07 13.86
C MET A 1 -14.94 -12.64 13.33
N ALA A 2 -15.98 -11.77 13.41
CA ALA A 2 -15.91 -10.40 12.86
C ALA A 2 -14.82 -9.51 13.49
N VAL A 3 -14.61 -9.58 14.81
CA VAL A 3 -13.62 -8.76 15.54
C VAL A 3 -12.18 -9.07 15.10
N ILE A 4 -11.87 -10.35 14.83
CA ILE A 4 -10.56 -10.80 14.34
C ILE A 4 -10.30 -10.26 12.93
N SER A 5 -11.32 -10.17 12.07
CA SER A 5 -11.18 -9.59 10.73
C SER A 5 -10.91 -8.08 10.79
N ILE A 6 -11.48 -7.35 11.74
CA ILE A 6 -11.26 -5.90 11.90
C ILE A 6 -9.82 -5.63 12.37
N GLN A 7 -9.32 -6.41 13.33
CA GLN A 7 -7.95 -6.28 13.82
C GLN A 7 -6.92 -6.45 12.69
N LYS A 8 -7.13 -7.44 11.81
CA LYS A 8 -6.24 -7.68 10.66
C LYS A 8 -6.26 -6.52 9.66
N VAL A 9 -7.41 -5.86 9.47
CA VAL A 9 -7.52 -4.67 8.62
C VAL A 9 -6.75 -3.50 9.24
N VAL A 10 -6.92 -3.26 10.55
CA VAL A 10 -6.18 -2.21 11.28
C VAL A 10 -4.66 -2.43 11.22
N THR A 11 -4.21 -3.67 11.45
CA THR A 11 -2.78 -4.02 11.33
C THR A 11 -2.25 -3.80 9.92
N LEU A 12 -3.06 -4.10 8.89
CA LEU A 12 -2.65 -3.86 7.50
C LEU A 12 -2.53 -2.36 7.23
N VAL A 13 -3.46 -1.52 7.72
CA VAL A 13 -3.39 -0.06 7.60
C VAL A 13 -2.09 0.48 8.19
N ASN A 14 -1.75 0.13 9.44
CA ASN A 14 -0.51 0.57 10.08
C ASN A 14 0.75 0.14 9.31
N ARG A 15 0.71 -1.04 8.68
CA ARG A 15 1.83 -1.51 7.87
C ARG A 15 1.97 -0.76 6.55
N ILE A 16 0.86 -0.32 5.97
CA ILE A 16 0.85 0.48 4.73
C ILE A 16 1.32 1.90 5.04
N GLU A 17 0.88 2.51 6.15
CA GLU A 17 1.38 3.81 6.61
C GLU A 17 2.90 3.81 6.82
N GLY A 18 3.49 2.73 7.35
CA GLY A 18 4.94 2.61 7.52
C GLY A 18 5.74 2.37 6.23
N LEU A 19 5.08 2.00 5.12
CA LEU A 19 5.72 1.71 3.83
C LEU A 19 5.46 2.79 2.77
N VAL A 20 4.46 3.64 3.00
CA VAL A 20 3.97 4.61 2.03
C VAL A 20 4.51 5.99 2.42
N THR A 21 5.62 6.37 1.78
CA THR A 21 6.28 7.67 1.94
C THR A 21 5.54 8.83 1.25
N GLU A 22 4.62 8.50 0.35
CA GLU A 22 3.74 9.44 -0.37
C GLU A 22 2.36 9.55 0.30
N PRO A 23 1.64 10.67 0.22
CA PRO A 23 0.34 10.83 0.89
C PRO A 23 -0.65 9.75 0.46
N LEU A 24 -1.19 9.01 1.44
CA LEU A 24 -2.22 7.98 1.24
C LEU A 24 -3.36 8.53 0.37
N HIS A 25 -3.62 7.87 -0.75
CA HIS A 25 -4.63 8.28 -1.72
C HIS A 25 -5.99 8.53 -1.03
N SER A 26 -6.61 9.68 -1.27
CA SER A 26 -7.85 10.14 -0.59
C SER A 26 -9.00 9.12 -0.60
N ASN A 27 -9.06 8.29 -1.64
CA ASN A 27 -9.98 7.14 -1.74
C ASN A 27 -9.84 6.13 -0.58
N LEU A 28 -8.61 5.85 -0.13
CA LEU A 28 -8.37 4.92 0.98
C LEU A 28 -8.88 5.51 2.30
N ILE A 29 -8.53 6.77 2.57
CA ILE A 29 -8.95 7.48 3.80
C ILE A 29 -10.47 7.54 3.87
N SER A 30 -11.13 8.07 2.83
CA SER A 30 -12.60 8.16 2.77
C SER A 30 -13.31 6.81 2.84
N THR A 31 -12.72 5.75 2.27
CA THR A 31 -13.28 4.39 2.37
C THR A 31 -13.20 3.85 3.80
N LEU A 32 -12.09 4.08 4.51
CA LEU A 32 -11.92 3.67 5.89
C LEU A 32 -12.84 4.43 6.85
N GLU A 33 -12.98 5.75 6.66
CA GLU A 33 -13.93 6.57 7.42
C GLU A 33 -15.36 6.02 7.29
N ARG A 34 -15.78 5.71 6.06
CA ARG A 34 -17.11 5.17 5.79
C ARG A 34 -17.32 3.77 6.36
N PHE A 35 -16.26 2.96 6.42
CA PHE A 35 -16.27 1.67 7.10
C PHE A 35 -16.46 1.83 8.61
N LEU A 36 -15.69 2.71 9.26
CA LEU A 36 -15.85 3.00 10.69
C LEU A 36 -17.22 3.58 11.00
N GLU A 37 -17.76 4.42 10.13
CA GLU A 37 -19.10 4.96 10.27
C GLU A 37 -20.18 3.88 10.16
N GLY A 38 -20.02 2.93 9.22
CA GLY A 38 -20.86 1.74 9.16
C GLY A 38 -20.83 0.92 10.46
N VAL A 39 -19.65 0.79 11.10
CA VAL A 39 -19.52 0.10 12.38
C VAL A 39 -20.30 0.83 13.48
N ARG A 40 -20.14 2.16 13.59
CA ARG A 40 -20.86 2.97 14.58
C ARG A 40 -22.37 2.89 14.36
N LYS A 41 -22.84 2.96 13.11
CA LYS A 41 -24.26 2.84 12.73
C LYS A 41 -24.84 1.49 13.17
N VAL A 42 -24.17 0.38 12.89
CA VAL A 42 -24.63 -0.96 13.32
C VAL A 42 -24.69 -1.06 14.85
N GLN A 43 -23.68 -0.52 15.55
CA GLN A 43 -23.70 -0.51 17.01
C GLN A 43 -24.85 0.34 17.57
N ALA A 44 -25.13 1.50 16.98
CA ALA A 44 -26.27 2.35 17.37
C ALA A 44 -27.60 1.62 17.15
N ARG A 45 -27.82 1.05 15.95
CA ARG A 45 -29.03 0.27 15.64
C ARG A 45 -29.21 -0.92 16.57
N ARG A 46 -28.13 -1.61 16.93
CA ARG A 46 -28.21 -2.74 17.87
C ARG A 46 -28.59 -2.29 19.28
N ARG A 47 -28.10 -1.14 19.74
CA ARG A 47 -28.50 -0.58 21.05
C ARG A 47 -29.96 -0.14 21.04
N GLU A 48 -30.40 0.53 19.98
CA GLU A 48 -31.80 0.94 19.79
C GLU A 48 -32.75 -0.26 19.81
N GLU A 49 -32.41 -1.32 19.08
CA GLU A 49 -33.20 -2.57 19.04
C GLU A 49 -33.34 -3.20 20.43
N VAL A 50 -32.24 -3.33 21.19
CA VAL A 50 -32.28 -3.88 22.56
C VAL A 50 -33.11 -3.02 23.51
N VAL A 51 -32.97 -1.69 23.45
CA VAL A 51 -33.74 -0.75 24.28
C VAL A 51 -35.22 -0.81 23.91
N ASN A 52 -35.56 -0.83 22.62
CA ASN A 52 -36.94 -0.92 22.14
C ASN A 52 -37.58 -2.25 22.52
N ALA A 53 -36.87 -3.37 22.40
CA ALA A 53 -37.34 -4.69 22.83
C ALA A 53 -37.64 -4.71 24.33
N THR A 54 -36.74 -4.15 25.16
CA THR A 54 -36.92 -4.06 26.61
C THR A 54 -38.10 -3.16 26.99
N ASN A 55 -38.22 -2.01 26.33
CA ASN A 55 -39.31 -1.08 26.60
C ASN A 55 -40.67 -1.69 26.23
N ARG A 56 -40.73 -2.46 25.12
CA ARG A 56 -41.92 -3.21 24.73
C ARG A 56 -42.29 -4.30 25.72
N GLN A 57 -41.31 -5.04 26.25
CA GLN A 57 -41.58 -6.06 27.26
C GLN A 57 -42.26 -5.46 28.50
N ARG A 58 -41.93 -4.20 28.85
CA ARG A 58 -42.54 -3.48 29.97
C ARG A 58 -43.88 -2.82 29.64
N GLN A 59 -44.09 -2.38 28.39
CA GLN A 59 -45.24 -1.55 28.00
C GLN A 59 -46.27 -2.26 27.09
N GLY A 60 -46.04 -3.51 26.68
CA GLY A 60 -47.00 -4.29 25.87
C GLY A 60 -47.22 -3.75 24.44
N GLY A 61 -46.17 -3.15 23.83
CA GLY A 61 -46.30 -2.42 22.56
C GLY A 61 -46.49 -3.27 21.29
N PRO A 62 -46.87 -2.66 20.15
CA PRO A 62 -47.19 -3.35 18.90
C PRO A 62 -46.00 -4.10 18.26
N ARG A 63 -46.25 -5.30 17.74
CA ARG A 63 -45.25 -6.13 17.01
C ARG A 63 -44.66 -5.48 15.76
N HIS A 64 -45.43 -4.64 15.05
CA HIS A 64 -44.98 -4.04 13.77
C HIS A 64 -43.71 -3.19 13.89
N GLN A 65 -43.48 -2.57 15.05
CA GLN A 65 -42.30 -1.74 15.27
C GLN A 65 -41.05 -2.59 15.54
N ASP A 66 -41.21 -3.86 15.90
CA ASP A 66 -40.11 -4.82 16.06
C ASP A 66 -39.52 -5.21 14.71
N ASP A 67 -40.39 -5.54 13.75
CA ASP A 67 -39.99 -5.82 12.38
C ASP A 67 -39.24 -4.62 11.77
N ARG A 68 -39.62 -3.39 12.10
CA ARG A 68 -38.91 -2.19 11.63
C ARG A 68 -37.52 -2.03 12.24
N ASP A 69 -37.38 -2.24 13.55
CA ASP A 69 -36.09 -2.14 14.24
C ASP A 69 -35.13 -3.24 13.74
N VAL A 70 -35.65 -4.46 13.54
CA VAL A 70 -34.92 -5.61 12.99
C VAL A 70 -34.52 -5.36 11.53
N LEU A 71 -35.43 -4.85 10.69
CA LEU A 71 -35.13 -4.49 9.31
C LEU A 71 -34.07 -3.38 9.23
N ALA A 72 -34.17 -2.35 10.07
CA ALA A 72 -33.19 -1.26 10.13
C ALA A 72 -31.80 -1.78 10.54
N LEU A 73 -31.74 -2.71 11.50
CA LEU A 73 -30.50 -3.37 11.88
C LEU A 73 -29.95 -4.22 10.72
N ALA A 74 -30.78 -5.02 10.06
CA ALA A 74 -30.37 -5.85 8.92
C ALA A 74 -29.79 -5.01 7.77
N VAL A 75 -30.44 -3.88 7.42
CA VAL A 75 -29.96 -2.94 6.41
C VAL A 75 -28.60 -2.37 6.81
N SER A 76 -28.43 -1.95 8.07
CA SER A 76 -27.13 -1.41 8.54
C SER A 76 -26.00 -2.45 8.47
N ILE A 77 -26.29 -3.72 8.76
CA ILE A 77 -25.32 -4.82 8.65
C ILE A 77 -24.94 -5.08 7.19
N HIS A 78 -25.92 -5.03 6.28
CA HIS A 78 -25.68 -5.17 4.84
C HIS A 78 -24.77 -4.04 4.32
N GLU A 79 -25.05 -2.79 4.68
CA GLU A 79 -24.22 -1.64 4.34
C GLU A 79 -22.80 -1.78 4.89
N LEU A 80 -22.64 -2.18 6.16
CA LEU A 80 -21.32 -2.44 6.74
C LEU A 80 -20.55 -3.52 5.98
N THR A 81 -21.25 -4.56 5.50
CA THR A 81 -20.64 -5.61 4.67
C THR A 81 -20.09 -5.04 3.36
N LEU A 82 -20.83 -4.14 2.70
CA LEU A 82 -20.37 -3.44 1.52
C LEU A 82 -19.15 -2.55 1.81
N HIS A 83 -19.19 -1.78 2.90
CA HIS A 83 -18.05 -0.95 3.32
C HIS A 83 -16.81 -1.78 3.63
N THR A 84 -16.97 -2.95 4.26
CA THR A 84 -15.87 -3.89 4.52
C THR A 84 -15.22 -4.39 3.23
N ARG A 85 -16.04 -4.76 2.22
CA ARG A 85 -15.52 -5.19 0.92
C ARG A 85 -14.74 -4.08 0.23
N ARG A 86 -15.29 -2.86 0.21
CA ARG A 86 -14.62 -1.68 -0.37
C ARG A 86 -13.31 -1.35 0.34
N ALA A 87 -13.32 -1.34 1.67
CA ALA A 87 -12.12 -1.13 2.48
C ALA A 87 -11.03 -2.15 2.13
N ARG A 88 -11.38 -3.45 2.06
CA ARG A 88 -10.43 -4.49 1.65
C ARG A 88 -9.84 -4.23 0.27
N THR A 89 -10.67 -3.86 -0.72
CA THR A 89 -10.19 -3.58 -2.08
C THR A 89 -9.27 -2.37 -2.11
N ALA A 90 -9.65 -1.26 -1.46
CA ALA A 90 -8.81 -0.06 -1.40
C ALA A 90 -7.45 -0.35 -0.75
N LEU A 91 -7.47 -1.14 0.32
CA LEU A 91 -6.27 -1.54 1.06
C LEU A 91 -5.39 -2.50 0.25
N TRP A 92 -6.00 -3.42 -0.50
CA TRP A 92 -5.30 -4.28 -1.45
C TRP A 92 -4.61 -3.46 -2.55
N CYS A 93 -5.32 -2.49 -3.15
CA CYS A 93 -4.73 -1.63 -4.17
C CYS A 93 -3.56 -0.80 -3.60
N ALA A 94 -3.72 -0.21 -2.42
CA ALA A 94 -2.65 0.54 -1.76
C ALA A 94 -1.42 -0.32 -1.48
N LEU A 95 -1.61 -1.55 -1.00
CA LEU A 95 -0.51 -2.50 -0.80
C LEU A 95 0.20 -2.85 -2.10
N GLN A 96 -0.54 -3.09 -3.18
CA GLN A 96 0.05 -3.41 -4.48
C GLN A 96 0.87 -2.23 -5.05
N MET A 97 0.40 -1.00 -4.88
CA MET A 97 1.18 0.20 -5.25
C MET A 97 2.46 0.31 -4.41
N ALA A 98 2.37 0.14 -3.08
CA ALA A 98 3.53 0.19 -2.20
C ALA A 98 4.59 -0.87 -2.55
N ARG A 99 4.15 -2.05 -3.01
CA ARG A 99 5.05 -3.12 -3.49
C ARG A 99 5.68 -2.81 -4.84
N ALA A 100 4.94 -2.18 -5.77
CA ALA A 100 5.45 -1.80 -7.08
C ALA A 100 6.46 -0.64 -6.99
N THR A 101 6.39 0.18 -5.95
CA THR A 101 7.34 1.27 -5.69
C THR A 101 8.64 0.81 -5.03
N GLN A 102 8.76 -0.45 -4.60
CA GLN A 102 10.05 -0.96 -4.15
C GLN A 102 11.03 -0.94 -5.34
N PRO A 103 12.14 -0.18 -5.25
CA PRO A 103 13.12 -0.14 -6.33
C PRO A 103 13.69 -1.55 -6.54
N ASP A 104 13.80 -1.95 -7.80
CA ASP A 104 14.54 -3.16 -8.18
C ASP A 104 15.94 -3.06 -7.54
N PRO A 105 16.46 -4.11 -6.88
CA PRO A 105 17.84 -4.08 -6.41
C PRO A 105 18.75 -3.69 -7.58
N PRO A 106 19.72 -2.78 -7.37
CA PRO A 106 20.63 -2.39 -8.43
C PRO A 106 21.21 -3.65 -9.07
N PRO A 107 21.34 -3.72 -10.41
CA PRO A 107 21.96 -4.86 -11.06
C PRO A 107 23.32 -5.07 -10.38
N ILE A 108 23.48 -6.24 -9.76
CA ILE A 108 24.72 -6.63 -9.10
C ILE A 108 25.81 -6.42 -10.14
N SER A 109 26.60 -5.36 -9.96
CA SER A 109 27.76 -5.10 -10.79
C SER A 109 28.68 -6.28 -10.58
N GLN A 110 28.73 -7.17 -11.57
CA GLN A 110 29.75 -8.21 -11.60
C GLN A 110 31.11 -7.50 -11.52
N PRO A 111 32.04 -7.96 -10.66
CA PRO A 111 33.36 -7.38 -10.62
C PRO A 111 34.02 -7.59 -11.99
N GLU A 112 34.31 -6.48 -12.66
CA GLU A 112 35.19 -6.42 -13.83
C GLU A 112 36.43 -7.30 -13.59
N PRO A 113 36.67 -8.34 -14.41
CA PRO A 113 37.90 -9.09 -14.34
C PRO A 113 39.04 -8.17 -14.77
N SER A 114 39.76 -7.68 -13.77
CA SER A 114 40.99 -6.89 -13.87
C SER A 114 41.94 -7.51 -14.90
N THR A 115 42.21 -6.71 -15.94
CA THR A 115 43.34 -6.87 -16.87
C THR A 115 44.63 -7.04 -16.05
N PRO A 116 45.45 -8.09 -16.27
CA PRO A 116 46.74 -8.17 -15.62
C PRO A 116 47.68 -7.17 -16.28
N ALA A 117 48.01 -6.11 -15.53
CA ALA A 117 49.22 -5.34 -15.75
C ALA A 117 50.37 -6.04 -15.04
N ASP A 118 51.36 -6.46 -15.80
CA ASP A 118 52.76 -6.64 -15.41
C ASP A 118 53.55 -6.68 -16.74
N SER A 119 54.70 -6.07 -16.93
CA SER A 119 55.51 -5.14 -16.17
C SER A 119 56.73 -4.81 -17.07
N GLN A 120 57.48 -3.75 -16.71
CA GLN A 120 58.83 -3.40 -17.18
C GLN A 120 58.94 -2.66 -18.54
N SER A 121 59.70 -1.59 -18.71
CA SER A 121 60.56 -0.78 -17.81
C SER A 121 61.06 0.43 -18.61
N GLU A 122 61.28 1.55 -17.91
CA GLU A 122 62.31 2.61 -18.09
C GLU A 122 63.00 2.75 -19.47
N GLN A 123 63.23 3.93 -20.06
CA GLN A 123 63.94 5.07 -19.46
C GLN A 123 64.05 6.25 -20.45
N SER A 124 63.99 7.47 -19.89
CA SER A 124 64.71 8.70 -20.27
C SER A 124 64.62 9.30 -21.70
N VAL A 125 64.02 10.49 -21.76
CA VAL A 125 64.21 11.56 -22.77
C VAL A 125 65.66 12.10 -22.72
N PRO A 126 66.24 12.73 -23.78
CA PRO A 126 65.85 14.10 -24.16
C PRO A 126 65.99 14.52 -25.65
N GLY A 127 65.22 15.56 -26.00
CA GLY A 127 65.56 16.72 -26.84
C GLY A 127 66.37 16.61 -28.14
N GLY A 128 65.85 17.21 -29.22
CA GLY A 128 66.69 17.69 -30.33
C GLY A 128 65.99 17.82 -31.68
N SER A 129 65.66 19.07 -32.04
CA SER A 129 65.73 19.73 -33.36
C SER A 129 65.43 18.98 -34.69
N ALA A 130 64.66 19.65 -35.54
CA ALA A 130 64.40 19.43 -36.98
C ALA A 130 65.69 19.44 -37.85
N PRO A 131 65.69 19.41 -39.22
CA PRO A 131 64.63 19.21 -40.24
C PRO A 131 65.04 18.27 -41.45
N THR A 132 64.18 18.21 -42.48
CA THR A 132 64.47 18.05 -43.95
C THR A 132 64.88 16.69 -44.59
N GLY A 133 64.27 16.41 -45.77
CA GLY A 133 64.76 15.51 -46.85
C GLY A 133 63.81 14.34 -47.20
N VAL A 134 62.89 14.43 -48.17
CA VAL A 134 63.02 14.14 -49.63
C VAL A 134 63.51 12.72 -49.98
N SER A 135 62.65 11.95 -50.68
CA SER A 135 62.87 10.96 -51.78
C SER A 135 61.70 9.95 -51.73
N GLU A 136 60.70 9.91 -52.61
CA GLU A 136 60.65 9.65 -54.07
C GLU A 136 61.23 8.29 -54.53
N SER A 137 60.43 7.60 -55.38
CA SER A 137 60.61 6.33 -56.11
C SER A 137 60.24 5.05 -55.34
N ARG A 138 59.62 3.98 -55.89
CA ARG A 138 59.05 3.48 -57.19
C ARG A 138 58.72 1.98 -56.90
N PRO A 139 58.17 1.06 -57.75
CA PRO A 139 57.55 1.12 -59.09
C PRO A 139 56.03 0.91 -59.13
#